data_AF-A0AA38HNG7-F1
#
_entry.id   AF-A0AA38HNG7-F1
#
_cell.length_a   1.000
_cell.length_b   1.000
_cell.length_c   1.000
_cell.angle_alpha   90.00
_cell.angle_beta   90.00
_cell.angle_gamma   90.00
#
_symmetry.space_group_name_H-M   'P 1'
#
loop_
_entity.id
_entity.type
_entity.pdbx_description
1 polymer ?
#
loop_
_entity_poly.entity_id
_entity_poly.type
_entity_poly.pdbx_seq_one_letter_code
_entity_poly.pdbx_strand_id
1 'polypeptide(L)'
;MEKGSSLPWKEVLYQATGETRLDGSAMREYFRPLEDWLRNENLRTQEFVGWLYDGDYCKQSIETAGLQVYGGFYNAGFALKPAFALTLTAIICLFTRNFT
;
A
#
# COMPACT_ATOMS: atom_id res chain seq x y z
N MET A 1 -25.29 3.12 31.02
CA MET A 1 -25.71 2.94 29.61
C MET A 1 -27.15 3.41 29.39
N GLU A 2 -27.54 4.55 29.96
CA GLU A 2 -28.95 5.00 29.95
C GLU A 2 -29.28 5.93 28.79
N LYS A 3 -28.27 6.57 28.18
CA LYS A 3 -28.47 7.61 27.17
C LYS A 3 -28.94 7.08 25.82
N GLY A 4 -28.70 5.81 25.48
CA GLY A 4 -29.11 5.23 24.20
C GLY A 4 -28.74 6.12 23.00
N SER A 5 -29.70 6.41 22.13
CA SER A 5 -29.57 7.36 21.01
C SER A 5 -30.06 8.78 21.32
N SER A 6 -30.41 9.08 22.58
CA SER A 6 -30.95 10.40 22.96
C SER A 6 -29.90 11.53 22.97
N LEU A 7 -28.61 11.18 23.04
CA LEU A 7 -27.49 12.10 22.96
C LEU A 7 -26.57 11.74 21.79
N PRO A 8 -25.88 12.72 21.19
CA PRO A 8 -24.82 12.44 20.23
C PRO A 8 -23.76 11.52 20.83
N TRP A 9 -23.32 10.52 20.05
CA TRP A 9 -22.38 9.49 20.54
C TRP A 9 -21.08 10.07 21.12
N LYS A 10 -20.59 11.21 20.61
CA LYS A 10 -19.38 11.88 21.12
C LYS A 10 -19.55 12.40 22.55
N GLU A 11 -20.74 12.86 22.90
CA GLU A 11 -21.04 13.35 24.25
C GLU A 11 -21.09 12.19 25.24
N VAL A 12 -21.72 11.08 24.84
CA VAL A 12 -21.75 9.85 25.64
C VAL A 12 -20.34 9.26 25.80
N LEU A 13 -19.53 9.29 24.74
CA LEU A 13 -18.12 8.87 24.78
C LEU A 13 -17.33 9.73 25.76
N TYR A 14 -17.46 11.05 25.69
CA TYR A 14 -16.78 11.98 26.60
C TYR A 14 -17.16 11.75 28.06
N GLN A 15 -18.42 11.48 28.36
CA GLN A 15 -18.86 11.16 29.72
C GLN A 15 -18.25 9.85 30.25
N ALA A 16 -17.91 8.91 29.38
CA ALA A 16 -17.36 7.60 29.75
C ALA A 16 -15.82 7.59 29.80
N THR A 17 -15.15 8.26 28.86
CA THR A 17 -13.70 8.17 28.68
C THR A 17 -12.97 9.49 28.93
N GLY A 18 -13.69 10.61 29.02
CA GLY A 18 -13.10 11.95 29.03
C GLY A 18 -12.62 12.42 27.65
N GLU A 19 -12.84 11.64 26.60
CA GLU A 19 -12.40 11.94 25.24
C GLU A 19 -13.59 12.13 24.29
N THR A 20 -13.48 13.09 23.37
CA THR A 20 -14.53 13.38 22.38
C THR A 20 -14.29 12.69 21.03
N ARG A 21 -13.13 12.06 20.86
CA ARG A 21 -12.71 11.35 19.66
C ARG A 21 -12.49 9.88 19.98
N LEU A 22 -12.73 9.02 19.00
CA LEU A 22 -12.39 7.61 19.13
C LEU A 22 -10.88 7.42 18.99
N ASP A 23 -10.25 6.84 20.00
CA ASP A 23 -8.84 6.46 20.00
C ASP A 23 -8.68 4.93 19.98
N GLY A 24 -7.86 4.43 19.07
CA GLY A 24 -7.52 3.01 18.95
C GLY A 24 -6.35 2.57 19.84
N SER A 25 -5.72 3.50 20.57
CA SER A 25 -4.57 3.24 21.43
C SER A 25 -4.85 2.18 22.49
N ALA A 26 -6.01 2.22 23.15
CA ALA A 26 -6.41 1.24 24.17
C ALA A 26 -6.44 -0.19 23.62
N MET A 27 -6.89 -0.37 22.37
CA MET A 27 -6.88 -1.68 21.71
C MET A 27 -5.45 -2.14 21.41
N ARG A 28 -4.58 -1.23 20.93
CA ARG A 28 -3.16 -1.53 20.69
C ARG A 28 -2.43 -1.85 21.97
N GLU A 29 -2.72 -1.14 23.07
CA GLU A 29 -2.17 -1.40 24.39
C GLU A 29 -2.56 -2.79 24.89
N TYR A 30 -3.83 -3.18 24.75
CA TYR A 30 -4.32 -4.50 25.14
C TYR A 30 -3.58 -5.63 24.40
N PHE A 31 -3.34 -5.47 23.09
CA PHE A 31 -2.66 -6.47 22.27
C PHE A 31 -1.14 -6.34 22.19
N ARG A 32 -0.54 -5.34 22.83
CA ARG A 32 0.90 -5.06 22.77
C ARG A 32 1.79 -6.27 23.08
N PRO A 33 1.53 -7.08 24.14
CA PRO A 33 2.37 -8.26 24.40
C PRO A 33 2.34 -9.29 23.27
N LEU A 34 1.18 -9.45 22.62
CA LEU A 34 1.03 -10.35 21.47
C LEU A 34 1.73 -9.78 20.23
N GLU A 35 1.61 -8.47 20.01
CA GLU A 35 2.29 -7.77 18.91
C GLU A 35 3.82 -7.94 19.01
N ASP A 36 4.38 -7.79 20.20
CA ASP A 36 5.81 -7.97 20.45
C ASP A 36 6.26 -9.42 20.20
N TRP A 37 5.46 -10.39 20.65
CA TRP A 37 5.73 -11.81 20.38
C TRP A 37 5.69 -12.13 18.88
N LEU A 38 4.67 -11.66 18.17
CA LEU A 38 4.52 -11.89 16.72
C LEU A 38 5.67 -11.28 15.92
N ARG A 39 6.16 -10.09 16.31
CA ARG A 39 7.32 -9.47 15.67
C ARG A 39 8.56 -10.34 15.80
N ASN A 40 8.83 -10.86 16.99
CA ASN A 40 9.97 -11.73 17.24
C ASN A 40 9.85 -13.06 16.49
N GLU A 41 8.65 -13.65 16.49
CA GLU A 41 8.40 -14.92 15.84
C GLU A 41 8.54 -14.82 14.32
N ASN A 42 7.95 -13.80 13.69
CA ASN A 42 8.07 -13.58 12.24
C ASN A 42 9.54 -13.40 11.81
N LEU A 43 10.36 -12.75 12.63
CA LEU A 43 11.80 -12.63 12.37
C LEU A 43 12.53 -13.96 12.52
N ARG A 44 12.17 -14.76 13.54
CA ARG A 44 12.75 -16.08 13.81
C ARG A 44 12.45 -17.07 12.69
N THR A 45 11.23 -17.03 12.14
CA THR A 45 10.77 -17.93 11.07
C THR A 45 11.00 -17.38 9.66
N GLN A 46 11.46 -16.12 9.55
CA GLN A 46 11.67 -15.41 8.28
C GLN A 46 10.38 -15.28 7.44
N GLU A 47 9.26 -15.03 8.09
CA GLU A 47 7.97 -14.86 7.44
C GLU A 47 7.86 -13.50 6.73
N PHE A 48 7.18 -13.49 5.59
CA PHE A 48 6.89 -12.26 4.87
C PHE A 48 5.72 -11.52 5.55
N VAL A 49 5.99 -10.33 6.08
CA VAL A 49 4.96 -9.48 6.71
C VAL A 49 4.38 -8.51 5.68
N GLY A 50 3.10 -8.72 5.34
CA GLY A 50 2.37 -7.91 4.38
C GLY A 50 1.56 -8.79 3.44
N TRP A 51 1.12 -8.21 2.33
CA TRP A 51 0.39 -8.93 1.29
C TRP A 51 0.97 -8.55 -0.08
N LEU A 52 1.07 -9.54 -0.96
CA LEU A 52 1.32 -9.31 -2.38
C LEU A 52 -0.01 -9.07 -3.07
N TYR A 53 -0.07 -8.05 -3.91
CA TYR A 53 -1.25 -7.81 -4.73
C TYR A 53 -1.27 -8.81 -5.89
N ASP A 54 -2.21 -9.75 -5.86
CA ASP A 54 -2.32 -10.83 -6.85
C ASP A 54 -3.03 -10.39 -8.16
N GLY A 55 -3.58 -9.17 -8.21
CA GLY A 55 -4.08 -8.54 -9.46
C GLY A 55 -5.25 -9.20 -10.19
N ASP A 56 -5.64 -10.42 -9.82
CA ASP A 56 -6.53 -11.24 -10.63
C ASP A 56 -7.94 -11.40 -10.04
N TYR A 57 -8.18 -10.99 -8.79
CA TYR A 57 -9.52 -11.06 -8.19
C TYR A 57 -10.57 -10.17 -8.89
N CYS A 58 -10.14 -9.20 -9.72
CA CYS A 58 -11.03 -8.31 -10.47
C CYS A 58 -11.04 -8.58 -11.98
N LYS A 59 -10.21 -9.48 -12.52
CA LYS A 59 -10.14 -9.71 -13.97
C LYS A 59 -11.33 -10.48 -14.52
N GLN A 60 -11.78 -11.54 -13.84
CA GLN A 60 -12.90 -12.37 -14.33
C GLN A 60 -14.20 -11.58 -14.52
N SER A 61 -14.55 -10.71 -13.56
CA SER A 61 -15.75 -9.88 -13.64
C SER A 61 -15.67 -8.81 -14.72
N ILE A 62 -14.46 -8.40 -15.11
CA ILE A 62 -14.24 -7.32 -16.08
C ILE A 62 -14.13 -7.87 -17.51
N GLU A 63 -13.49 -9.02 -17.70
CA GLU A 63 -13.48 -9.74 -18.98
C GLU A 63 -14.89 -10.18 -19.40
N THR A 64 -15.70 -10.63 -18.44
CA THR A 64 -17.10 -11.03 -18.69
C THR A 64 -18.00 -9.83 -19.05
N ALA A 65 -17.66 -8.63 -18.57
CA ALA A 65 -18.42 -7.41 -18.82
C ALA A 65 -17.92 -6.59 -20.03
N GLY A 66 -16.84 -7.01 -20.69
CA GLY A 66 -16.26 -6.31 -21.85
C GLY A 66 -15.73 -4.90 -21.54
N LEU A 67 -15.45 -4.61 -20.26
CA LEU A 67 -14.95 -3.30 -19.84
C LEU A 67 -13.42 -3.26 -19.95
N GLN A 68 -12.85 -2.20 -20.55
CA GLN A 68 -11.40 -1.99 -20.53
C GLN A 68 -10.95 -1.47 -19.16
N VAL A 69 -10.12 -2.23 -18.44
CA VAL A 69 -9.46 -1.73 -17.23
C VAL A 69 -8.27 -0.89 -17.65
N TYR A 70 -8.37 0.42 -17.47
CA TYR A 70 -7.19 1.28 -17.46
C TYR A 70 -6.63 1.32 -16.03
N GLY A 71 -5.53 0.60 -15.80
CA GLY A 71 -4.87 0.51 -14.49
C GLY A 71 -3.52 -0.19 -14.60
N GLY A 72 -2.55 0.50 -15.22
CA GLY A 72 -1.21 -0.01 -15.46
C GLY A 72 -0.27 0.07 -14.25
N PHE A 73 0.61 -0.93 -14.16
CA PHE A 73 1.90 -1.00 -13.48
C PHE A 73 2.31 0.15 -12.53
N TYR A 74 1.77 0.17 -11.31
CA TYR A 74 2.35 0.96 -10.21
C TYR A 74 3.61 0.26 -9.72
N ASN A 75 4.75 0.64 -10.30
CA ASN A 75 6.16 0.33 -10.00
C ASN A 75 7.01 0.01 -11.26
N ALA A 76 6.49 0.24 -12.46
CA ALA A 76 7.35 0.43 -13.63
C ALA A 76 7.98 1.83 -13.56
N GLY A 77 8.94 2.04 -12.66
CA GLY A 77 9.96 3.04 -12.93
C GLY A 77 10.58 2.70 -14.28
N PHE A 78 10.73 3.68 -15.17
CA PHE A 78 11.35 3.48 -16.48
C PHE A 78 12.78 2.96 -16.27
N ALA A 79 12.96 1.64 -16.20
CA ALA A 79 14.26 1.02 -16.20
C ALA A 79 14.79 1.18 -17.63
N LEU A 80 15.54 2.26 -17.84
CA LEU A 80 16.32 2.49 -19.04
C LEU A 80 17.21 1.25 -19.21
N LYS A 81 16.80 0.32 -20.07
CA LYS A 81 17.63 -0.84 -20.38
C LYS A 81 18.97 -0.29 -20.87
N PRO A 82 20.12 -0.76 -20.36
CA PRO A 82 21.44 -0.20 -20.69
C PRO A 82 21.71 -0.20 -22.20
N ALA A 83 21.05 -1.09 -22.96
CA ALA A 83 21.06 -1.10 -24.41
C ALA A 83 20.61 0.22 -25.05
N PHE A 84 19.64 0.94 -24.46
CA PHE A 84 19.12 2.19 -25.02
C PHE A 84 20.06 3.39 -24.81
N ALA A 85 20.91 3.34 -23.78
CA ALA A 85 21.96 4.34 -23.56
C ALA A 85 23.14 4.16 -24.53
N LEU A 86 23.46 2.91 -24.86
CA LEU A 86 24.53 2.56 -25.81
C LEU A 86 24.14 2.91 -27.26
N THR A 87 22.87 2.75 -27.64
CA THR A 87 22.41 3.16 -28.97
C THR A 87 22.40 4.67 -29.13
N LEU A 88 21.97 5.43 -28.11
CA LEU A 88 21.94 6.89 -28.17
C LEU A 88 23.35 7.48 -28.28
N THR A 89 24.30 6.96 -27.51
CA THR A 89 25.71 7.38 -27.57
C THR A 89 26.36 7.03 -28.91
N ALA A 90 26.07 5.85 -29.48
CA ALA A 90 26.55 5.48 -30.82
C ALA A 90 26.00 6.41 -31.92
N ILE A 91 24.71 6.77 -31.85
CA ILE A 91 24.08 7.68 -32.82
C ILE A 91 24.69 9.09 -32.71
N ILE A 92 24.92 9.59 -31.49
CA ILE A 92 25.57 10.89 -31.25
C ILE A 92 27.00 10.88 -31.81
N CYS A 93 27.78 9.82 -31.55
CA CYS A 93 29.14 9.68 -32.07
C CYS A 93 29.18 9.61 -33.61
N LEU A 94 28.18 9.01 -34.25
CA LEU A 94 28.05 8.97 -35.70
C LEU A 94 27.67 10.34 -36.28
N PHE A 95 26.83 11.10 -35.60
CA PHE A 95 26.48 12.47 -36.01
C PHE A 95 27.66 13.43 -35.87
N THR A 96 28.45 13.34 -34.79
CA THR A 96 29.63 14.20 -34.60
C THR A 96 30.76 13.87 -35.58
N ARG A 97 30.86 12.61 -36.03
CA ARG A 97 31.85 12.18 -37.04
C ARG A 97 31.51 12.59 -38.48
N ASN A 98 30.25 12.86 -38.80
CA ASN A 98 29.82 13.29 -40.13
C ASN A 98 29.88 14.82 -40.32
N PHE A 99 30.15 15.59 -39.25
CA PHE A 99 30.19 17.07 -39.28
C PHE A 99 31.59 17.66 -39.03
N THR A 100 32.66 16.85 -39.16
CA THR A 100 34.04 17.32 -39.30
C THR A 100 34.62 16.73 -40.59
#